data_AF-A0A953AGL1-F1
#
_entry.id   AF-A0A953AGL1-F1
#
_cell.length_a   1.000
_cell.length_b   1.000
_cell.length_c   1.000
_cell.angle_alpha   90.00
_cell.angle_beta   90.00
_cell.angle_gamma   90.00
#
_symmetry.space_group_name_H-M   'P 1'
#
loop_
_entity.id
_entity.type
_entity.pdbx_description
1 polymer ?
#
loop_
_entity_poly.entity_id
_entity_poly.type
_entity_poly.pdbx_seq_one_letter_code
_entity_poly.pdbx_strand_id
1 'polypeptide(L)'
;MINRDYILRLIEQLSRAVARVLFLRQNNQYEEALILTDELLRQSLGLSSDFLMAVPEEMLLALVKRIDLLDVEKCLWVALLLKLEGDTYQDLQRYQDSFPRYQRSLRLFLEAVLLEEQPRQSDFFAEIEELLVLLSRYELPAALQTRIMLYYEKTGRYAKAEDTLFSALEAPDASDEVFEEGLAFYARLRRKSRAELQAGNFSPEEIEEGLVDLQRLQRRRRSLPSSE
;
A
#
# COMPACT_ATOMS: atom_id res chain seq x y z
N MET A 1 -13.28 -31.77 -1.48
CA MET A 1 -13.55 -31.64 -2.93
C MET A 1 -14.35 -30.38 -3.30
N ILE A 2 -15.19 -29.81 -2.43
CA ILE A 2 -16.03 -28.63 -2.76
C ILE A 2 -15.25 -27.29 -2.77
N ASN A 3 -14.19 -27.12 -1.97
CA ASN A 3 -13.48 -25.83 -1.87
C ASN A 3 -12.59 -25.47 -3.08
N ARG A 4 -12.00 -26.45 -3.78
CA ARG A 4 -11.07 -26.16 -4.89
C ARG A 4 -11.82 -25.67 -6.14
N ASP A 5 -13.00 -26.22 -6.41
CA ASP A 5 -13.85 -25.82 -7.54
C ASP A 5 -14.57 -24.48 -7.31
N TYR A 6 -14.82 -24.11 -6.05
CA TYR A 6 -15.37 -22.80 -5.69
C TYR A 6 -14.31 -21.69 -5.85
N ILE A 7 -13.09 -21.92 -5.35
CA ILE A 7 -11.97 -20.98 -5.47
C ILE A 7 -11.57 -20.78 -6.94
N LEU A 8 -11.49 -21.86 -7.75
CA LEU A 8 -11.19 -21.74 -9.18
C LEU A 8 -12.27 -20.97 -9.95
N ARG A 9 -13.56 -21.17 -9.62
CA ARG A 9 -14.66 -20.40 -10.19
C ARG A 9 -14.60 -18.93 -9.79
N LEU A 10 -14.22 -18.64 -8.55
CA LEU A 10 -14.01 -17.27 -8.09
C LEU A 10 -12.89 -16.61 -8.88
N ILE A 11 -11.70 -17.22 -8.92
CA ILE A 11 -10.55 -16.69 -9.68
C ILE A 11 -10.91 -16.43 -11.14
N GLU A 12 -11.64 -17.35 -11.78
CA GLU A 12 -12.06 -17.20 -13.17
C GLU A 12 -13.08 -16.07 -13.36
N GLN A 13 -14.03 -15.91 -12.44
CA GLN A 13 -15.00 -14.81 -12.47
C GLN A 13 -14.34 -13.44 -12.23
N LEU A 14 -13.42 -13.37 -11.26
CA LEU A 14 -12.63 -12.18 -10.96
C LEU A 14 -11.78 -11.78 -12.18
N SER A 15 -11.12 -12.75 -12.81
CA SER A 15 -10.32 -12.54 -14.03
C SER A 15 -11.16 -12.01 -15.19
N ARG A 16 -12.37 -12.57 -15.41
CA ARG A 16 -13.29 -12.12 -16.47
C ARG A 16 -13.82 -10.72 -16.21
N ALA A 17 -14.12 -10.39 -14.96
CA ALA A 17 -14.60 -9.07 -14.57
C ALA A 17 -13.53 -7.99 -14.82
N VAL A 18 -12.28 -8.25 -14.39
CA VAL A 18 -11.13 -7.38 -14.66
C VAL A 18 -10.90 -7.22 -16.16
N ALA A 19 -10.88 -8.33 -16.91
CA ALA A 19 -10.69 -8.30 -18.37
C ALA A 19 -11.76 -7.45 -19.07
N ARG A 20 -13.00 -7.48 -18.57
CA ARG A 20 -14.09 -6.65 -19.12
C ARG A 20 -13.88 -5.17 -18.83
N VAL A 21 -13.47 -4.79 -17.62
CA VAL A 21 -13.13 -3.39 -17.28
C VAL A 21 -11.98 -2.90 -18.17
N LEU A 22 -10.92 -3.70 -18.31
CA LEU A 22 -9.78 -3.37 -19.18
C LEU A 22 -10.20 -3.23 -20.65
N PHE A 23 -11.07 -4.11 -21.14
CA PHE A 23 -11.61 -4.02 -22.50
C PHE A 23 -12.40 -2.72 -22.70
N LEU A 24 -13.26 -2.33 -21.76
CA LEU A 24 -14.01 -1.07 -21.86
C LEU A 24 -13.06 0.13 -21.91
N ARG A 25 -12.05 0.18 -21.03
CA ARG A 25 -11.00 1.21 -21.04
C ARG A 25 -10.26 1.28 -22.38
N GLN A 26 -9.83 0.14 -22.92
CA GLN A 26 -9.14 0.07 -24.23
C GLN A 26 -10.00 0.58 -25.39
N ASN A 27 -11.33 0.49 -25.28
CA ASN A 27 -12.28 1.01 -26.26
C ASN A 27 -12.77 2.43 -25.94
N ASN A 28 -12.12 3.15 -25.01
CA ASN A 28 -12.50 4.49 -24.54
C ASN A 28 -13.90 4.58 -23.91
N GLN A 29 -14.46 3.45 -23.47
CA GLN A 29 -15.75 3.37 -22.78
C GLN A 29 -15.56 3.56 -21.27
N TYR A 30 -15.05 4.74 -20.89
CA TYR A 30 -14.60 5.00 -19.53
C TYR A 30 -15.75 5.07 -18.52
N GLU A 31 -16.90 5.65 -18.90
CA GLU A 31 -18.06 5.70 -18.00
C GLU A 31 -18.59 4.30 -17.71
N GLU A 32 -18.68 3.43 -18.72
CA GLU A 32 -19.09 2.04 -18.55
C GLU A 32 -18.06 1.25 -17.72
N ALA A 33 -16.77 1.54 -17.86
CA ALA A 33 -15.72 0.96 -17.02
C ALA A 33 -15.89 1.37 -15.55
N LEU A 34 -16.21 2.64 -15.27
CA LEU A 34 -16.49 3.13 -13.91
C LEU A 34 -17.74 2.47 -13.32
N ILE A 35 -18.84 2.41 -14.09
CA ILE A 35 -20.10 1.76 -13.67
C ILE A 35 -19.85 0.29 -13.32
N LEU A 36 -19.18 -0.45 -14.20
CA LEU A 36 -18.88 -1.86 -13.97
C LEU A 36 -17.97 -2.04 -12.73
N THR A 37 -16.99 -1.16 -12.55
CA THR A 37 -16.09 -1.25 -11.40
C THR A 37 -16.84 -0.99 -10.08
N ASP A 38 -17.74 -0.01 -10.05
CA ASP A 38 -18.62 0.25 -8.88
C ASP A 38 -19.54 -0.94 -8.59
N GLU A 39 -20.12 -1.57 -9.62
CA GLU A 39 -20.93 -2.79 -9.46
C GLU A 39 -20.13 -3.92 -8.82
N LEU A 40 -18.87 -4.12 -9.24
CA LEU A 40 -17.98 -5.15 -8.68
C LEU A 40 -17.58 -4.85 -7.23
N LEU A 41 -17.38 -3.58 -6.87
CA LEU A 41 -17.16 -3.16 -5.49
C LEU A 41 -18.40 -3.43 -4.62
N ARG A 42 -19.60 -3.13 -5.13
CA ARG A 42 -20.84 -3.45 -4.42
C ARG A 42 -21.06 -4.94 -4.23
N GLN A 43 -20.71 -5.76 -5.23
CA GLN A 43 -20.82 -7.22 -5.11
C GLN A 43 -19.82 -7.80 -4.10
N SER A 44 -18.64 -7.21 -3.96
CA SER A 44 -17.57 -7.73 -3.09
C SER A 44 -17.65 -7.24 -1.65
N LEU A 45 -17.94 -5.95 -1.44
CA LEU A 45 -18.01 -5.32 -0.11
C LEU A 45 -19.41 -4.92 0.33
N GLY A 46 -20.39 -4.91 -0.57
CA GLY A 46 -21.70 -4.30 -0.31
C GLY A 46 -21.68 -2.77 -0.34
N LEU A 47 -20.56 -2.16 -0.77
CA LEU A 47 -20.30 -0.72 -0.72
C LEU A 47 -19.98 -0.18 -2.11
N SER A 48 -20.36 1.08 -2.37
CA SER A 48 -19.97 1.80 -3.59
C SER A 48 -18.55 2.35 -3.49
N SER A 49 -17.95 2.67 -4.63
CA SER A 49 -16.69 3.41 -4.67
C SER A 49 -16.77 4.73 -3.92
N ASP A 50 -17.83 5.52 -4.14
CA ASP A 50 -18.01 6.81 -3.47
C ASP A 50 -18.03 6.67 -1.94
N PHE A 51 -18.65 5.59 -1.43
CA PHE A 51 -18.65 5.31 0.00
C PHE A 51 -17.26 4.92 0.48
N LEU A 52 -16.53 4.08 -0.26
CA LEU A 52 -15.14 3.73 0.07
C LEU A 52 -14.23 4.96 0.10
N MET A 53 -14.45 5.95 -0.77
CA MET A 53 -13.68 7.20 -0.76
C MET A 53 -14.02 8.07 0.45
N ALA A 54 -15.25 8.02 0.96
CA ALA A 54 -15.70 8.80 2.12
C ALA A 54 -15.30 8.18 3.49
N VAL A 55 -14.99 6.88 3.53
CA VAL A 55 -14.60 6.18 4.77
C VAL A 55 -13.22 6.67 5.24
N PRO A 56 -13.02 7.02 6.52
CA PRO A 56 -11.69 7.36 7.02
C PRO A 56 -10.63 6.29 6.72
N GLU A 57 -9.40 6.69 6.45
CA GLU A 57 -8.33 5.77 6.04
C GLU A 57 -8.09 4.67 7.09
N GLU A 58 -8.21 5.01 8.37
CA GLU A 58 -8.03 4.11 9.51
C GLU A 58 -9.11 3.01 9.55
N MET A 59 -10.29 3.30 9.00
CA MET A 59 -11.41 2.37 8.94
C MET A 59 -11.39 1.48 7.69
N LEU A 60 -10.59 1.82 6.67
CA LEU A 60 -10.54 1.06 5.41
C LEU A 60 -10.26 -0.43 5.64
N LEU A 61 -9.29 -0.74 6.51
CA LEU A 61 -8.94 -2.12 6.83
C LEU A 61 -10.01 -2.87 7.61
N ALA A 62 -10.84 -2.17 8.38
CA ALA A 62 -11.95 -2.81 9.09
C ALA A 62 -12.99 -3.38 8.11
N LEU A 63 -13.14 -2.79 6.91
CA LEU A 63 -14.09 -3.23 5.88
C LEU A 63 -13.70 -4.57 5.23
N VAL A 64 -12.42 -4.92 5.24
CA VAL A 64 -11.86 -6.14 4.61
C VAL A 64 -11.45 -7.20 5.63
N LYS A 65 -11.80 -7.02 6.92
CA LYS A 65 -11.58 -8.02 7.96
C LYS A 65 -12.75 -9.02 8.07
N ARG A 66 -12.43 -10.25 8.46
CA ARG A 66 -13.38 -11.30 8.85
C ARG A 66 -13.00 -11.84 10.23
N ILE A 67 -13.83 -11.59 11.24
CA ILE A 67 -13.63 -12.08 12.62
C ILE A 67 -12.21 -11.72 13.09
N ASP A 68 -11.89 -10.42 13.04
CA ASP A 68 -10.61 -9.79 13.42
C ASP A 68 -9.36 -10.13 12.60
N LEU A 69 -9.45 -11.05 11.64
CA LEU A 69 -8.36 -11.36 10.69
C LEU A 69 -8.57 -10.66 9.35
N LEU A 70 -7.47 -10.28 8.67
CA LEU A 70 -7.54 -9.74 7.32
C LEU A 70 -8.03 -10.84 6.35
N ASP A 71 -9.10 -10.56 5.60
CA ASP A 71 -9.51 -11.40 4.48
C ASP A 71 -8.64 -11.02 3.27
N VAL A 72 -7.49 -11.69 3.14
CA VAL A 72 -6.45 -11.37 2.15
C VAL A 72 -6.99 -11.37 0.72
N GLU A 73 -7.81 -12.35 0.37
CA GLU A 73 -8.39 -12.46 -0.97
C GLU A 73 -9.30 -11.27 -1.28
N LYS A 74 -10.20 -10.94 -0.35
CA LYS A 74 -11.07 -9.77 -0.47
C LYS A 74 -10.26 -8.47 -0.50
N CYS A 75 -9.23 -8.35 0.32
CA CYS A 75 -8.34 -7.19 0.38
C CYS A 75 -7.69 -6.93 -0.98
N LEU A 76 -7.07 -7.97 -1.56
CA LEU A 76 -6.42 -7.91 -2.88
C LEU A 76 -7.41 -7.60 -4.00
N TRP A 77 -8.61 -8.18 -3.94
CA TRP A 77 -9.65 -7.92 -4.92
C TRP A 77 -10.12 -6.46 -4.91
N VAL A 78 -10.38 -5.90 -3.73
CA VAL A 78 -10.79 -4.50 -3.58
C VAL A 78 -9.66 -3.57 -3.99
N ALA A 79 -8.41 -3.89 -3.63
CA ALA A 79 -7.23 -3.14 -4.06
C ALA A 79 -7.15 -3.05 -5.58
N LEU A 80 -7.34 -4.17 -6.28
CA LEU A 80 -7.31 -4.23 -7.74
C LEU A 80 -8.43 -3.40 -8.38
N LEU A 81 -9.66 -3.50 -7.87
CA LEU A 81 -10.79 -2.71 -8.37
C LEU A 81 -10.56 -1.21 -8.19
N LEU A 82 -10.05 -0.79 -7.02
CA LEU A 82 -9.69 0.62 -6.79
C LEU A 82 -8.58 1.09 -7.72
N LYS A 83 -7.58 0.24 -8.02
CA LYS A 83 -6.56 0.57 -9.03
C LYS A 83 -7.17 0.76 -10.41
N LEU A 84 -8.02 -0.17 -10.85
CA LEU A 84 -8.68 -0.09 -12.16
C LEU A 84 -9.54 1.16 -12.29
N GLU A 85 -10.26 1.52 -11.22
CA GLU A 85 -11.02 2.75 -11.19
C GLU A 85 -10.12 3.99 -11.23
N GLY A 86 -9.03 4.00 -10.46
CA GLY A 86 -8.03 5.06 -10.48
C GLY A 86 -7.40 5.24 -11.87
N ASP A 87 -7.07 4.14 -12.54
CA ASP A 87 -6.56 4.15 -13.90
C ASP A 87 -7.61 4.70 -14.90
N THR A 88 -8.89 4.36 -14.71
CA THR A 88 -9.97 4.89 -15.54
C THR A 88 -10.14 6.40 -15.38
N TYR A 89 -10.04 6.91 -14.15
CA TYR A 89 -10.02 8.36 -13.90
C TYR A 89 -8.77 9.02 -14.47
N GLN A 90 -7.62 8.33 -14.46
CA GLN A 90 -6.39 8.84 -15.07
C GLN A 90 -6.53 8.95 -16.60
N ASP A 91 -7.14 7.97 -17.26
CA ASP A 91 -7.44 8.02 -18.70
C ASP A 91 -8.38 9.19 -19.04
N LEU A 92 -9.32 9.50 -18.14
CA LEU A 92 -10.20 10.69 -18.22
C LEU A 92 -9.50 12.01 -17.82
N GLN A 93 -8.21 11.99 -17.48
CA GLN A 93 -7.44 13.13 -16.97
C GLN A 93 -8.00 13.76 -15.69
N ARG A 94 -8.77 12.99 -14.92
CA ARG A 94 -9.34 13.37 -13.62
C ARG A 94 -8.42 12.94 -12.48
N TYR A 95 -7.22 13.52 -12.44
CA TYR A 95 -6.18 13.11 -11.49
C TYR A 95 -6.58 13.25 -10.02
N GLN A 96 -7.41 14.24 -9.68
CA GLN A 96 -7.94 14.44 -8.34
C GLN A 96 -8.83 13.28 -7.87
N ASP A 97 -9.47 12.56 -8.80
CA ASP A 97 -10.30 11.40 -8.51
C ASP A 97 -9.47 10.10 -8.52
N SER A 98 -8.42 10.07 -9.35
CA SER A 98 -7.50 8.94 -9.50
C SER A 98 -6.61 8.75 -8.26
N PHE A 99 -5.96 9.82 -7.80
CA PHE A 99 -5.02 9.80 -6.68
C PHE A 99 -5.55 9.11 -5.39
N PRO A 100 -6.72 9.49 -4.83
CA PRO A 100 -7.20 8.85 -3.60
C PRO A 100 -7.49 7.35 -3.78
N ARG A 101 -7.85 6.92 -5.00
CA ARG A 101 -8.08 5.50 -5.32
C ARG A 101 -6.79 4.71 -5.37
N TYR A 102 -5.74 5.28 -5.97
CA TYR A 102 -4.40 4.69 -5.93
C TYR A 102 -3.85 4.59 -4.51
N GLN A 103 -4.04 5.62 -3.69
CA GLN A 103 -3.57 5.61 -2.30
C GLN A 103 -4.20 4.45 -1.51
N ARG A 104 -5.53 4.30 -1.59
CA ARG A 104 -6.25 3.21 -0.92
C ARG A 104 -5.93 1.84 -1.50
N SER A 105 -5.79 1.76 -2.83
CA SER A 105 -5.37 0.54 -3.51
C SER A 105 -4.00 0.08 -3.00
N LEU A 106 -3.01 0.97 -2.98
CA LEU A 106 -1.67 0.67 -2.49
C LEU A 106 -1.73 0.27 -1.01
N ARG A 107 -2.50 0.98 -0.18
CA ARG A 107 -2.66 0.60 1.24
C ARG A 107 -3.11 -0.84 1.39
N LEU A 108 -4.17 -1.25 0.69
CA LEU A 108 -4.73 -2.60 0.77
C LEU A 108 -3.75 -3.66 0.23
N PHE A 109 -3.09 -3.38 -0.89
CA PHE A 109 -2.07 -4.29 -1.43
C PHE A 109 -0.92 -4.52 -0.45
N LEU A 110 -0.40 -3.45 0.16
CA LEU A 110 0.69 -3.56 1.13
C LEU A 110 0.28 -4.38 2.35
N GLU A 111 -0.92 -4.17 2.89
CA GLU A 111 -1.40 -4.91 4.06
C GLU A 111 -1.56 -6.42 3.77
N ALA A 112 -1.96 -6.79 2.56
CA ALA A 112 -2.02 -8.18 2.12
C ALA A 112 -0.62 -8.78 1.92
N VAL A 113 0.23 -8.12 1.12
CA VAL A 113 1.55 -8.65 0.73
C VAL A 113 2.52 -8.68 1.91
N LEU A 114 2.39 -7.79 2.89
CA LEU A 114 3.20 -7.84 4.11
C LEU A 114 2.91 -9.08 4.98
N LEU A 115 1.82 -9.82 4.75
CA LEU A 115 1.59 -11.12 5.39
C LEU A 115 2.31 -12.27 4.69
N GLU A 116 2.75 -12.08 3.45
CA GLU A 116 3.47 -13.11 2.70
C GLU A 116 4.92 -13.26 3.18
N GLU A 117 5.47 -14.47 3.02
CA GLU A 117 6.89 -14.76 3.30
C GLU A 117 7.81 -14.16 2.23
N GLN A 118 7.37 -14.14 0.97
CA GLN A 118 8.16 -13.69 -0.18
C GLN A 118 7.42 -12.65 -1.04
N PRO A 119 7.29 -11.39 -0.55
CA PRO A 119 6.59 -10.32 -1.29
C PRO A 119 7.07 -10.07 -2.73
N ARG A 120 8.34 -10.36 -3.05
CA ARG A 120 8.88 -10.23 -4.41
C ARG A 120 8.30 -11.25 -5.40
N GLN A 121 7.68 -12.32 -4.91
CA GLN A 121 7.07 -13.38 -5.71
C GLN A 121 5.54 -13.30 -5.70
N SER A 122 4.97 -12.25 -5.09
CA SER A 122 3.53 -12.04 -5.10
C SER A 122 3.05 -11.78 -6.53
N ASP A 123 1.88 -12.33 -6.87
CA ASP A 123 1.22 -12.09 -8.16
C ASP A 123 0.90 -10.60 -8.38
N PHE A 124 0.84 -9.81 -7.30
CA PHE A 124 0.53 -8.37 -7.32
C PHE A 124 1.77 -7.47 -7.23
N PHE A 125 2.98 -8.04 -7.37
CA PHE A 125 4.22 -7.28 -7.25
C PHE A 125 4.29 -6.15 -8.29
N ALA A 126 3.88 -6.40 -9.54
CA ALA A 126 3.93 -5.41 -10.61
C ALA A 126 2.98 -4.24 -10.36
N GLU A 127 1.77 -4.52 -9.88
CA GLU A 127 0.74 -3.54 -9.56
C GLU A 127 1.19 -2.63 -8.40
N ILE A 128 1.84 -3.20 -7.38
CA ILE A 128 2.41 -2.43 -6.27
C ILE A 128 3.51 -1.50 -6.77
N GLU A 129 4.45 -2.01 -7.57
CA GLU A 129 5.55 -1.19 -8.09
C GLU A 129 5.05 -0.05 -8.99
N GLU A 130 4.02 -0.31 -9.82
CA GLU A 130 3.38 0.72 -10.64
C GLU A 130 2.74 1.80 -9.75
N LEU A 131 1.98 1.41 -8.72
CA LEU A 131 1.36 2.35 -7.78
C LEU A 131 2.40 3.17 -7.01
N LEU A 132 3.51 2.56 -6.60
CA LEU A 132 4.62 3.29 -5.96
C LEU A 132 5.21 4.36 -6.89
N VAL A 133 5.34 4.08 -8.19
CA VAL A 133 5.80 5.06 -9.18
C VAL A 133 4.76 6.17 -9.35
N LEU A 134 3.48 5.84 -9.51
CA LEU A 134 2.41 6.82 -9.69
C LEU A 134 2.30 7.76 -8.48
N LEU A 135 2.40 7.20 -7.27
CA LEU A 135 2.25 7.94 -6.01
C LEU A 135 3.53 8.66 -5.56
N SER A 136 4.69 8.38 -6.15
CA SER A 136 5.98 9.03 -5.80
C SER A 136 6.00 10.55 -5.93
N ARG A 137 5.05 11.13 -6.66
CA ARG A 137 4.95 12.59 -6.90
C ARG A 137 4.12 13.33 -5.87
N TYR A 138 3.52 12.61 -4.92
CA TYR A 138 2.57 13.14 -3.97
C TYR A 138 3.11 13.01 -2.55
N GLU A 139 2.71 13.93 -1.68
CA GLU A 139 2.90 13.79 -0.25
C GLU A 139 1.91 12.75 0.27
N LEU A 140 2.42 11.67 0.85
CA LEU A 140 1.62 10.57 1.37
C LEU A 140 1.52 10.66 2.90
N PRO A 141 0.40 10.21 3.50
CA PRO A 141 0.28 10.14 4.97
C PRO A 141 1.36 9.26 5.60
N ALA A 142 1.84 9.62 6.79
CA ALA A 142 2.88 8.90 7.51
C ALA A 142 2.56 7.41 7.67
N ALA A 143 1.29 7.09 7.92
CA ALA A 143 0.81 5.72 8.07
C ALA A 143 1.02 4.88 6.79
N LEU A 144 0.77 5.45 5.61
CA LEU A 144 1.00 4.75 4.33
C LEU A 144 2.49 4.64 4.04
N GLN A 145 3.26 5.72 4.25
CA GLN A 145 4.71 5.69 4.07
C GLN A 145 5.38 4.62 4.94
N THR A 146 4.92 4.45 6.17
CA THR A 146 5.39 3.38 7.08
C THR A 146 5.15 1.99 6.47
N ARG A 147 4.01 1.76 5.81
CA ARG A 147 3.74 0.47 5.13
C ARG A 147 4.61 0.28 3.88
N ILE A 148 4.86 1.34 3.13
CA ILE A 148 5.78 1.32 1.97
C ILE A 148 7.20 0.99 2.43
N MET A 149 7.67 1.60 3.53
CA MET A 149 8.96 1.32 4.14
C MET A 149 9.10 -0.16 4.51
N LEU A 150 8.11 -0.74 5.20
CA LEU A 150 8.10 -2.17 5.56
C LEU A 150 8.14 -3.08 4.33
N TYR A 151 7.45 -2.68 3.25
CA TYR A 151 7.49 -3.42 2.00
C TYR A 151 8.86 -3.35 1.33
N TYR A 152 9.52 -2.19 1.32
CA TYR A 152 10.90 -2.06 0.86
C TYR A 152 11.86 -2.90 1.72
N GLU A 153 11.71 -2.91 3.04
CA GLU A 153 12.50 -3.76 3.93
C GLU A 153 12.31 -5.25 3.62
N LYS A 154 11.06 -5.73 3.56
CA LYS A 154 10.75 -7.14 3.26
C LYS A 154 11.23 -7.56 1.87
N THR A 155 11.22 -6.62 0.93
CA THR A 155 11.77 -6.83 -0.41
C THR A 155 13.26 -6.51 -0.49
N GLY A 156 13.99 -6.37 0.63
CA GLY A 156 15.45 -6.23 0.66
C GLY A 156 16.00 -4.94 0.03
N ARG A 157 15.20 -3.88 -0.06
CA ARG A 157 15.55 -2.56 -0.61
C ARG A 157 15.76 -1.58 0.54
N TYR A 158 16.81 -1.79 1.32
CA TYR A 158 16.99 -1.13 2.62
C TYR A 158 17.21 0.39 2.52
N ALA A 159 17.98 0.87 1.54
CA ALA A 159 18.13 2.32 1.33
C ALA A 159 16.78 3.01 1.06
N LYS A 160 15.96 2.43 0.17
CA LYS A 160 14.60 2.95 -0.10
C LYS A 160 13.70 2.91 1.12
N ALA A 161 13.84 1.86 1.94
CA ALA A 161 13.09 1.75 3.18
C ALA A 161 13.47 2.89 4.14
N GLU A 162 14.76 3.19 4.29
CA GLU A 162 15.24 4.30 5.11
C GLU A 162 14.76 5.66 4.58
N ASP A 163 14.91 5.93 3.28
CA ASP A 163 14.42 7.17 2.66
C ASP A 163 12.92 7.39 2.97
N THR A 164 12.14 6.32 2.88
CA THR A 164 10.70 6.34 3.14
C THR A 164 10.41 6.50 4.64
N LEU A 165 11.22 5.90 5.52
CA LEU A 165 11.09 6.07 6.98
C LEU A 165 11.27 7.54 7.37
N PHE A 166 12.32 8.20 6.87
CA PHE A 166 12.56 9.60 7.20
C PHE A 166 11.48 10.52 6.62
N SER A 167 11.04 10.27 5.40
CA SER A 167 9.87 10.95 4.84
C SER A 167 8.63 10.78 5.73
N ALA A 168 8.42 9.59 6.30
CA ALA A 168 7.27 9.31 7.18
C ALA A 168 7.39 10.02 8.53
N LEU A 169 8.61 10.21 9.04
CA LEU A 169 8.87 10.88 10.33
C LEU A 169 8.78 12.41 10.24
N GLU A 170 9.05 12.95 9.06
CA GLU A 170 8.94 14.38 8.75
C GLU A 170 7.52 14.81 8.35
N ALA A 171 6.65 13.84 8.01
CA ALA A 171 5.27 14.11 7.66
C ALA A 171 4.49 14.79 8.83
N PRO A 172 3.56 15.71 8.54
CA PRO A 172 2.83 16.46 9.57
C PRO A 172 2.02 15.57 10.52
N ASP A 173 1.53 14.43 10.03
CA ASP A 173 0.71 13.45 10.75
C ASP A 173 1.53 12.34 11.42
N ALA A 174 2.86 12.44 11.41
CA ALA A 174 3.74 11.41 11.95
C ALA A 174 3.54 11.24 13.47
N SER A 175 3.25 10.01 13.91
CA SER A 175 3.04 9.67 15.33
C SER A 175 4.31 9.09 15.99
N ASP A 176 4.27 8.92 17.32
CA ASP A 176 5.33 8.20 18.05
C ASP A 176 5.48 6.74 17.56
N GLU A 177 4.41 6.13 17.03
CA GLU A 177 4.43 4.77 16.49
C GLU A 177 5.38 4.64 15.28
N VAL A 178 5.50 5.70 14.46
CA VAL A 178 6.44 5.73 13.32
C VAL A 178 7.89 5.69 13.84
N PHE A 179 8.19 6.35 14.96
CA PHE A 179 9.51 6.29 15.60
C PHE A 179 9.81 4.90 16.16
N GLU A 180 8.83 4.27 16.80
CA GLU A 180 8.96 2.91 17.31
C GLU A 180 9.23 1.91 16.19
N GLU A 181 8.52 2.05 15.06
CA GLU A 181 8.78 1.22 13.88
C GLU A 181 10.17 1.50 13.28
N GLY A 182 10.63 2.75 13.27
CA GLY A 182 11.99 3.11 12.85
C GLY A 182 13.07 2.43 13.70
N LEU A 183 12.91 2.39 15.02
CA LEU A 183 13.82 1.66 15.90
C LEU A 183 13.79 0.15 15.63
N ALA A 184 12.59 -0.40 15.41
CA ALA A 184 12.41 -1.81 15.07
C ALA A 184 13.07 -2.17 13.74
N PHE A 185 12.96 -1.30 12.73
CA PHE A 185 13.63 -1.42 11.42
C PHE A 185 15.15 -1.56 11.57
N TYR A 186 15.83 -0.62 12.24
CA TYR A 186 17.27 -0.73 12.45
C TYR A 186 17.66 -1.95 13.29
N ALA A 187 16.85 -2.34 14.29
CA ALA A 187 17.08 -3.56 15.06
C ALA A 187 17.00 -4.82 14.19
N ARG A 188 16.12 -4.84 13.18
CA ARG A 188 16.05 -5.92 12.17
C ARG A 188 17.25 -5.88 11.22
N LEU A 189 17.67 -4.70 10.75
CA LEU A 189 18.86 -4.54 9.90
C LEU A 189 20.16 -4.99 10.58
N ARG A 190 20.34 -4.75 11.88
CA ARG A 190 21.52 -5.23 12.64
C ARG A 190 21.69 -6.75 12.64
N ARG A 191 20.61 -7.50 12.38
CA ARG A 191 20.64 -8.97 12.29
C ARG A 191 20.99 -9.47 10.88
N LYS A 192 21.11 -8.58 9.90
CA LYS A 192 21.44 -8.91 8.52
C LYS A 192 22.93 -9.06 8.31
N SER A 193 23.31 -9.94 7.41
CA SER A 193 24.69 -10.08 6.96
C SER A 193 25.12 -8.87 6.12
N ARG A 194 26.43 -8.60 6.07
CA ARG A 194 26.98 -7.54 5.22
C ARG A 194 26.60 -7.73 3.74
N ALA A 195 26.53 -8.96 3.26
CA ALA A 195 26.13 -9.27 1.90
C ALA A 195 24.66 -8.93 1.62
N GLU A 196 23.76 -9.21 2.56
CA GLU A 196 22.35 -8.81 2.46
C GLU A 196 22.21 -7.29 2.44
N LEU A 197 22.89 -6.59 3.35
CA LEU A 197 22.87 -5.11 3.42
C LEU A 197 23.35 -4.50 2.10
N GLN A 198 24.50 -4.96 1.60
CA GLN A 198 25.05 -4.49 0.32
C GLN A 198 24.12 -4.73 -0.86
N ALA A 199 23.44 -5.88 -0.91
CA ALA A 199 22.45 -6.16 -1.94
C ALA A 199 21.24 -5.21 -1.91
N GLY A 200 20.94 -4.65 -0.73
CA GLY A 200 19.92 -3.61 -0.53
C GLY A 200 20.46 -2.17 -0.59
N ASN A 201 21.68 -1.98 -1.11
CA ASN A 201 22.40 -0.70 -1.15
C ASN A 201 22.56 -0.05 0.23
N PHE A 202 22.95 -0.86 1.22
CA PHE A 202 23.08 -0.44 2.61
C PHE A 202 24.36 -0.98 3.26
N SER A 203 24.71 -0.44 4.42
CA SER A 203 25.93 -0.78 5.15
C SER A 203 25.72 -0.79 6.67
N PRO A 204 26.59 -1.49 7.42
CA PRO A 204 26.61 -1.41 8.89
C PRO A 204 26.81 0.01 9.42
N GLU A 205 27.58 0.83 8.71
CA GLU A 205 27.86 2.22 9.09
C GLU A 205 26.59 3.07 8.98
N GLU A 206 25.82 2.93 7.91
CA GLU A 206 24.53 3.63 7.70
C GLU A 206 23.50 3.28 8.80
N ILE A 207 23.52 2.06 9.35
CA ILE A 207 22.66 1.70 10.50
C ILE A 207 22.93 2.61 11.71
N GLU A 208 24.20 2.83 12.03
CA GLU A 208 24.57 3.64 13.20
C GLU A 208 24.33 5.13 12.96
N GLU A 209 24.60 5.61 11.73
CA GLU A 209 24.29 6.98 11.32
C GLU A 209 22.78 7.25 11.36
N GLY A 210 21.98 6.38 10.76
CA GLY A 210 20.52 6.47 10.74
C GLY A 210 19.89 6.44 12.12
N LEU A 211 20.42 5.63 13.06
CA LEU A 211 19.98 5.63 14.46
C LEU A 211 20.28 6.95 15.19
N VAL A 212 21.43 7.57 14.92
CA VAL A 212 21.78 8.88 15.49
C VAL A 212 20.84 9.96 14.96
N ASP A 213 20.55 9.94 13.66
CA ASP A 213 19.65 10.90 13.03
C ASP A 213 18.21 10.71 13.50
N LEU A 214 17.74 9.48 13.66
CA LEU A 214 16.43 9.16 14.24
C LEU A 214 16.29 9.74 15.67
N GLN A 215 17.31 9.56 16.52
CA GLN A 215 17.32 10.12 17.87
C GLN A 215 17.35 11.65 17.86
N ARG A 216 18.10 12.26 16.94
CA ARG A 216 18.16 13.71 16.77
C ARG A 216 16.78 14.27 16.39
N LEU A 217 16.11 13.62 15.44
CA LEU A 217 14.78 14.01 14.98
C LEU A 217 13.75 13.88 16.11
N GLN A 218 13.78 12.79 16.89
CA GLN A 218 12.90 12.59 18.03
C GLN A 218 13.06 13.69 19.10
N ARG A 219 14.31 14.06 19.42
CA ARG A 219 14.59 15.15 20.36
C ARG A 219 14.07 16.50 19.86
N ARG A 220 14.25 16.80 18.57
CA ARG A 220 13.73 18.03 17.96
C ARG A 220 12.21 18.11 18.09
N ARG A 221 11.49 17.02 17.77
CA ARG A 221 10.01 16.99 17.90
C ARG A 221 9.55 17.15 19.35
N ARG A 222 10.23 16.53 20.31
CA ARG A 222 9.92 16.70 21.75
C ARG A 222 10.26 18.10 22.30
N SER A 223 11.15 18.84 21.64
CA SER A 223 11.53 20.19 22.06
C SER A 223 10.67 21.31 21.45
N LEU A 224 9.82 20.99 20.48
CA LEU A 224 8.83 21.93 19.94
C LEU A 224 7.71 22.08 20.98
N PRO A 225 7.37 23.30 21.43
CA PRO A 225 6.25 23.51 22.33
C PRO A 225 4.97 23.07 21.62
N SER A 226 4.13 22.28 22.30
CA SER A 226 2.79 21.94 21.84
C SER A 226 2.04 23.24 21.56
N SER A 227 1.86 23.57 20.28
CA SER A 227 0.99 24.67 19.86
C SER A 227 -0.45 24.22 20.09
N GLU A 228 -0.99 24.60 21.24
CA GLU A 228 -2.43 24.67 21.53
C GLU A 228 -3.13 25.70 20.64
#